data_AF-M0CF83-F1
#
_entry.id   AF-M0CF83-F1
#
_cell.length_a   1.000
_cell.length_b   1.000
_cell.length_c   1.000
_cell.angle_alpha   90.00
_cell.angle_beta   90.00
_cell.angle_gamma   90.00
#
_symmetry.space_group_name_H-M   'P 1'
#
loop_
_entity.id
_entity.type
_entity.pdbx_description
1 polymer ?
#
loop_
_entity_poly.entity_id
_entity_poly.type
_entity_poly.pdbx_seq_one_letter_code
_entity_poly.pdbx_strand_id
1 'polypeptide(L)'
;MQRLEEDDWVADVGKQLPVSPLSILGFVLAATIGVRIAGETLSTRTILESIFPLVIATAVILADRFLVAQDVSARDRLTVFAYSLGGFLAAFIVAALHLYIAYLDGLGSRSPLYLLLMSGTMGVGAGTVAGIYDIKQRAATREARRQSERLEEFASVVSHDLRNPLSVARGRLDAAFQTGNADHLKEVDAALTRMDELIEESLSVARSGTQVEETYEAVSYTHL
;
A
#
# COMPACT_ATOMS: atom_id res chain seq x y z
N MET A 1 -18.52 5.21 -18.87
CA MET A 1 -17.41 5.10 -17.89
C MET A 1 -16.69 6.45 -17.81
N GLN A 2 -17.28 7.43 -17.12
CA GLN A 2 -16.75 8.80 -16.97
C GLN A 2 -17.04 9.27 -15.54
N ARG A 3 -16.26 8.79 -14.57
CA ARG A 3 -16.39 9.24 -13.18
C ARG A 3 -15.11 8.98 -12.40
N LEU A 4 -13.96 9.52 -12.82
CA LEU A 4 -12.72 9.55 -12.00
C LEU A 4 -11.77 10.72 -12.36
N GLU A 5 -12.24 11.78 -13.04
CA GLU A 5 -11.60 13.11 -12.99
C GLU A 5 -12.25 13.93 -11.86
N GLU A 6 -12.48 13.29 -10.71
CA GLU A 6 -12.88 13.98 -9.51
C GLU A 6 -11.62 14.70 -9.01
N ASP A 7 -11.60 16.02 -9.15
CA ASP A 7 -10.61 16.96 -8.62
C ASP A 7 -9.86 16.34 -7.44
N ASP A 8 -8.57 16.02 -7.63
CA ASP A 8 -7.70 15.56 -6.54
C ASP A 8 -7.30 16.77 -5.68
N TRP A 9 -8.31 17.50 -5.21
CA TRP A 9 -8.22 18.64 -4.32
C TRP A 9 -7.45 18.27 -3.05
N VAL A 10 -7.47 16.99 -2.67
CA VAL A 10 -6.69 16.44 -1.56
C VAL A 10 -5.20 16.49 -1.85
N ALA A 11 -4.75 16.03 -3.02
CA ALA A 11 -3.35 16.17 -3.42
C ALA A 11 -2.96 17.62 -3.61
N ASP A 12 -3.88 18.47 -4.09
CA ASP A 12 -3.62 19.89 -4.31
C ASP A 12 -3.45 20.65 -2.98
N VAL A 13 -4.34 20.44 -2.02
CA VAL A 13 -4.23 20.94 -0.64
C VAL A 13 -2.96 20.39 0.03
N GLY A 14 -2.66 19.11 -0.16
CA GLY A 14 -1.47 18.47 0.42
C GLY A 14 -0.15 18.99 -0.15
N LYS A 15 -0.13 19.51 -1.40
CA LYS A 15 1.03 20.15 -2.02
C LYS A 15 1.21 21.61 -1.58
N GLN A 16 0.12 22.30 -1.25
CA GLN A 16 0.15 23.71 -0.82
C GLN A 16 0.61 23.89 0.63
N LEU A 17 0.55 22.83 1.45
CA LEU A 17 1.00 22.90 2.84
C LEU A 17 2.55 22.83 2.92
N PRO A 18 3.22 23.82 3.53
CA PRO A 18 4.68 23.86 3.65
C PRO A 18 5.23 22.77 4.58
N VAL A 19 4.36 22.16 5.39
CA VAL A 19 4.69 21.10 6.34
C VAL A 19 3.59 20.04 6.35
N SER A 20 3.99 18.77 6.49
CA SER A 20 3.04 17.66 6.54
C SER A 20 2.14 17.74 7.79
N PRO A 21 0.83 17.50 7.66
CA PRO A 21 -0.11 17.42 8.79
C PRO A 21 0.33 16.43 9.88
N LEU A 22 0.96 15.31 9.49
CA LEU A 22 1.44 14.30 10.43
C LEU A 22 2.65 14.81 11.25
N SER A 23 3.58 15.53 10.62
CA SER A 23 4.66 16.25 11.31
C SER A 23 4.10 17.26 12.32
N ILE A 24 3.10 18.07 11.92
CA ILE A 24 2.48 19.06 12.81
C ILE A 24 1.91 18.36 14.05
N LEU A 25 1.16 17.27 13.86
CA LEU A 25 0.58 16.50 14.96
C LEU A 25 1.66 15.98 15.92
N GLY A 26 2.75 15.40 15.40
CA GLY A 26 3.88 14.95 16.20
C GLY A 26 4.57 16.08 16.98
N PHE A 27 4.78 17.24 16.35
CA PHE A 27 5.35 18.41 17.04
C PHE A 27 4.43 18.98 18.12
N VAL A 28 3.12 19.04 17.87
CA VAL A 28 2.14 19.49 18.88
C VAL A 28 2.15 18.57 20.08
N LEU A 29 2.21 17.25 19.88
CA LEU A 29 2.34 16.28 20.97
C LEU A 29 3.64 16.50 21.75
N ALA A 30 4.77 16.60 21.06
CA ALA A 30 6.08 16.83 21.69
C ALA A 30 6.11 18.14 22.49
N ALA A 31 5.54 19.23 21.95
CA ALA A 31 5.44 20.51 22.63
C ALA A 31 4.55 20.43 23.88
N THR A 32 3.41 19.74 23.79
CA THR A 32 2.50 19.53 24.92
C THR A 32 3.18 18.74 26.04
N ILE A 33 3.94 17.70 25.70
CA ILE A 33 4.75 16.93 26.65
C ILE A 33 5.84 17.82 27.27
N GLY A 34 6.50 18.65 26.48
CA GLY A 34 7.52 19.60 26.96
C GLY A 34 6.98 20.60 27.97
N VAL A 35 5.80 21.20 27.70
CA VAL A 35 5.14 22.13 28.63
C VAL A 35 4.78 21.44 29.94
N ARG A 36 4.29 20.19 29.89
CA ARG A 36 4.03 19.40 31.09
C ARG A 36 5.30 19.20 31.93
N ILE A 37 6.39 18.76 31.30
CA ILE A 37 7.67 18.53 32.00
C ILE A 37 8.18 19.83 32.65
N ALA A 38 8.06 20.97 31.97
CA ALA A 38 8.50 22.26 32.49
C ALA A 38 7.65 22.78 33.67
N GLY A 39 6.37 22.39 33.73
CA GLY A 39 5.45 22.76 34.81
C GLY A 39 5.51 21.85 36.04
N GLU A 40 6.14 20.67 35.94
CA GLU A 40 6.29 19.72 37.05
C GLU A 40 7.71 19.79 37.65
N THR A 41 7.83 19.56 38.96
CA THR A 41 9.14 19.35 39.58
C THR A 41 9.84 18.14 38.97
N LEU A 42 11.06 18.33 38.45
CA LEU A 42 11.87 17.28 37.82
C LEU A 42 12.16 16.15 38.81
N SER A 43 11.35 15.09 38.72
CA SER A 43 11.49 13.86 39.48
C SER A 43 11.83 12.69 38.55
N THR A 44 12.51 11.67 39.07
CA THR A 44 12.80 10.43 38.30
C THR A 44 11.53 9.83 37.70
N ARG A 45 10.40 9.95 38.41
CA ARG A 45 9.09 9.49 37.96
C ARG A 45 8.57 10.30 36.76
N THR A 46 8.59 11.63 36.85
CA THR A 46 8.16 12.51 35.74
C THR A 46 9.00 12.27 34.48
N ILE A 47 10.30 12.05 34.64
CA ILE A 47 11.20 11.72 33.53
C ILE A 47 10.79 10.39 32.90
N LEU A 48 10.66 9.33 33.71
CA LEU A 48 10.32 7.99 33.21
C LEU A 48 8.95 7.95 32.50
N GLU A 49 7.95 8.65 33.06
CA GLU A 49 6.62 8.81 32.47
C GLU A 49 6.62 9.57 31.14
N SER A 50 7.63 10.41 30.89
CA SER A 50 7.69 11.26 29.70
C SER A 50 8.48 10.63 28.54
N ILE A 51 9.29 9.60 28.79
CA ILE A 51 10.10 8.94 27.75
C ILE A 51 9.19 8.31 26.69
N PHE A 52 8.19 7.54 27.10
CA PHE A 52 7.38 6.76 26.17
C PHE A 52 6.57 7.65 25.18
N PRO A 53 5.86 8.70 25.63
CA PRO A 53 5.19 9.64 24.72
C PRO A 53 6.14 10.38 23.80
N LEU A 54 7.32 10.75 24.31
CA LEU A 54 8.32 11.45 23.52
C LEU A 54 8.84 10.54 22.40
N VAL A 55 9.11 9.27 22.71
CA VAL A 55 9.50 8.26 21.72
C VAL A 55 8.43 8.11 20.65
N ILE A 56 7.14 8.04 21.02
CA ILE A 56 6.06 7.95 20.03
C ILE A 56 6.00 9.22 19.18
N ALA A 57 6.00 10.41 19.79
CA ALA A 57 5.94 11.67 19.06
C ALA A 57 7.13 11.81 18.08
N THR A 58 8.34 11.45 18.52
CA THR A 58 9.53 11.41 17.66
C THR A 58 9.39 10.37 16.55
N ALA A 59 8.90 9.16 16.85
CA ALA A 59 8.69 8.11 15.85
C ALA A 59 7.68 8.54 14.79
N VAL A 60 6.61 9.26 15.15
CA VAL A 60 5.63 9.82 14.21
C VAL A 60 6.26 10.87 13.29
N ILE A 61 7.09 11.75 13.84
CA ILE A 61 7.82 12.75 13.04
C ILE A 61 8.79 12.06 12.08
N LEU A 62 9.53 11.04 12.56
CA LEU A 62 10.46 10.28 11.72
C LEU A 62 9.73 9.48 10.63
N ALA A 63 8.59 8.87 10.96
CA ALA A 63 7.76 8.16 10.00
C ALA A 63 7.29 9.10 8.89
N ASP A 64 6.82 10.30 9.23
CA ASP A 64 6.46 11.31 8.24
C ASP A 64 7.65 11.71 7.34
N ARG A 65 8.83 11.95 7.92
CA ARG A 65 10.05 12.26 7.15
C ARG A 65 10.45 11.12 6.22
N PHE A 66 10.35 9.89 6.69
CA PHE A 66 10.61 8.71 5.89
C PHE A 66 9.64 8.60 4.71
N LEU A 67 8.35 8.85 4.93
CA LEU A 67 7.35 8.86 3.84
C LEU A 67 7.65 9.95 2.80
N VAL A 68 8.08 11.14 3.23
CA VAL A 68 8.49 12.22 2.31
C VAL A 68 9.76 11.83 1.53
N ALA A 69 10.72 11.18 2.18
CA ALA A 69 11.96 10.73 1.52
C ALA A 69 11.72 9.64 0.46
N GLN A 70 10.66 8.84 0.61
CA GLN A 70 10.23 7.81 -0.33
C GLN A 70 9.30 8.35 -1.44
N ASP A 71 9.17 9.68 -1.56
CA ASP A 71 8.29 10.37 -2.51
C ASP A 71 6.83 9.87 -2.50
N VAL A 72 6.36 9.46 -1.31
CA VAL A 72 4.99 8.96 -1.12
C VAL A 72 4.01 10.08 -1.42
N SER A 73 2.95 9.77 -2.17
CA SER A 73 1.96 10.75 -2.61
C SER A 73 1.34 11.53 -1.44
N ALA A 74 0.97 12.80 -1.68
CA ALA A 74 0.32 13.63 -0.67
C ALA A 74 -0.97 13.00 -0.12
N ARG A 75 -1.71 12.29 -0.97
CA ARG A 75 -2.93 11.56 -0.62
C ARG A 75 -2.67 10.40 0.33
N ASP A 76 -1.62 9.63 0.08
CA ASP A 76 -1.23 8.52 0.95
C ASP A 76 -0.73 9.05 2.30
N ARG A 77 0.05 10.14 2.32
CA ARG A 77 0.43 10.80 3.58
C ARG A 77 -0.79 11.31 4.36
N LEU A 78 -1.80 11.88 3.67
CA LEU A 78 -3.04 12.30 4.34
C LEU A 78 -3.83 11.10 4.88
N THR A 79 -3.74 9.94 4.23
CA THR A 79 -4.31 8.70 4.76
C THR A 79 -3.66 8.33 6.09
N VAL A 80 -2.33 8.34 6.18
CA VAL A 80 -1.62 8.10 7.46
C VAL A 80 -2.02 9.11 8.54
N PHE A 81 -2.14 10.38 8.16
CA PHE A 81 -2.62 11.42 9.07
C PHE A 81 -4.04 11.14 9.56
N ALA A 82 -4.97 10.76 8.67
CA ALA A 82 -6.34 10.45 9.02
C ALA A 82 -6.44 9.28 10.01
N TYR A 83 -5.68 8.20 9.79
CA TYR A 83 -5.61 7.09 10.75
C TYR A 83 -5.00 7.53 12.09
N SER A 84 -3.95 8.35 12.06
CA SER A 84 -3.30 8.87 13.27
C SER A 84 -4.26 9.74 14.10
N LEU A 85 -5.03 10.61 13.44
CA LEU A 85 -6.05 11.44 14.08
C LEU A 85 -7.22 10.59 14.60
N GLY A 86 -7.68 9.62 13.82
CA GLY A 86 -8.74 8.68 14.24
C GLY A 86 -8.32 7.87 15.46
N GLY A 87 -7.08 7.35 15.47
CA GLY A 87 -6.51 6.63 16.61
C GLY A 87 -6.39 7.51 17.85
N PHE A 88 -5.92 8.76 17.69
CA PHE A 88 -5.90 9.76 18.78
C PHE A 88 -7.29 9.94 19.39
N LEU A 89 -8.30 10.24 18.57
CA LEU A 89 -9.66 10.50 19.03
C LEU A 89 -10.27 9.27 19.72
N ALA A 90 -10.10 8.08 19.15
CA ALA A 90 -10.59 6.84 19.73
C ALA A 90 -9.97 6.58 21.11
N ALA A 91 -8.64 6.66 21.22
CA ALA A 91 -7.96 6.45 22.49
C ALA A 91 -8.28 7.53 23.52
N PHE A 92 -8.43 8.78 23.08
CA PHE A 92 -8.85 9.90 23.93
C PHE A 92 -10.25 9.69 24.50
N ILE A 93 -11.22 9.29 23.67
CA ILE A 93 -12.60 9.02 24.09
C ILE A 93 -12.62 7.88 25.10
N VAL A 94 -11.93 6.77 24.82
CA VAL A 94 -11.84 5.61 25.72
C VAL A 94 -11.25 6.02 27.07
N ALA A 95 -10.17 6.82 27.07
CA ALA A 95 -9.54 7.29 28.29
C ALA A 95 -10.42 8.28 29.07
N ALA A 96 -11.12 9.19 28.38
CA ALA A 96 -12.06 10.12 29.00
C ALA A 96 -13.22 9.37 29.66
N LEU A 97 -13.76 8.35 28.99
CA LEU A 97 -14.80 7.49 29.55
C LEU A 97 -14.29 6.73 30.78
N HIS A 98 -13.07 6.17 30.72
CA HIS A 98 -12.47 5.47 31.85
C HIS A 98 -12.28 6.39 33.06
N LEU A 99 -11.82 7.63 32.84
CA LEU A 99 -11.68 8.63 33.89
C LEU A 99 -13.03 9.06 34.46
N TYR A 100 -14.06 9.18 33.63
CA TYR A 100 -15.41 9.51 34.07
C TYR A 100 -15.99 8.41 34.98
N ILE A 101 -15.80 7.15 34.61
CA ILE A 101 -16.22 6.01 35.46
C ILE A 101 -15.43 6.00 36.77
N ALA A 102 -14.10 6.14 36.72
CA ALA A 102 -13.27 6.19 37.91
C ALA A 102 -13.64 7.35 38.85
N TYR A 103 -14.07 8.48 38.30
CA TYR A 103 -14.60 9.60 39.07
C TYR A 103 -15.92 9.24 39.78
N LEU A 104 -16.85 8.58 39.10
CA LEU A 104 -18.11 8.10 39.70
C LEU A 104 -17.87 7.08 40.83
N ASP A 105 -16.84 6.25 40.70
CA ASP A 105 -16.43 5.26 41.71
C ASP A 105 -15.63 5.87 42.88
N GLY A 106 -15.37 7.19 42.86
CA GLY A 106 -14.53 7.87 43.85
C GLY A 106 -13.03 7.55 43.74
N LEU A 107 -12.60 6.83 42.70
CA LEU A 107 -11.22 6.43 42.39
C LEU A 107 -10.48 7.48 41.56
N GLY A 108 -10.66 8.76 41.88
CA GLY A 108 -10.10 9.87 41.12
C GLY A 108 -8.58 9.75 40.89
N SER A 109 -8.14 9.89 39.63
CA SER A 109 -6.71 9.98 39.32
C SER A 109 -6.15 11.34 39.75
N ARG A 110 -4.96 11.35 40.34
CA ARG A 110 -4.22 12.59 40.64
C ARG A 110 -3.81 13.39 39.40
N SER A 111 -3.79 12.74 38.23
CA SER A 111 -3.25 13.31 36.99
C SER A 111 -4.12 12.93 35.77
N PRO A 112 -5.40 13.34 35.72
CA PRO A 112 -6.33 12.91 34.67
C PRO A 112 -5.92 13.42 33.28
N LEU A 113 -5.39 14.64 33.21
CA LEU A 113 -4.90 15.23 31.95
C LEU A 113 -3.70 14.46 31.37
N TYR A 114 -2.84 13.91 32.24
CA TYR A 114 -1.73 13.07 31.81
C TYR A 114 -2.24 11.77 31.17
N LEU A 115 -3.22 11.10 31.78
CA LEU A 115 -3.78 9.87 31.23
C LEU A 115 -4.47 10.09 29.88
N LEU A 116 -5.15 11.22 29.70
CA LEU A 116 -5.72 11.62 28.41
C LEU A 116 -4.63 11.85 27.36
N LEU A 117 -3.57 12.59 27.71
CA LEU A 117 -2.44 12.85 26.82
C LEU A 117 -1.74 11.56 26.43
N MET A 118 -1.47 10.67 27.39
CA MET A 118 -0.86 9.36 27.17
C MET A 118 -1.69 8.51 26.19
N SER A 119 -2.98 8.35 26.47
CA SER A 119 -3.86 7.57 25.60
C SER A 119 -3.93 8.18 24.20
N GLY A 120 -4.04 9.50 24.09
CA GLY A 120 -3.97 10.20 22.81
C GLY A 120 -2.67 9.90 22.05
N THR A 121 -1.51 9.99 22.70
CA THR A 121 -0.21 9.69 22.06
C THR A 121 -0.13 8.24 21.58
N MET A 122 -0.59 7.26 22.37
CA MET A 122 -0.68 5.87 21.93
C MET A 122 -1.63 5.69 20.75
N GLY A 123 -2.76 6.40 20.76
CA GLY A 123 -3.70 6.44 19.66
C GLY A 123 -3.07 6.95 18.36
N VAL A 124 -2.28 8.02 18.42
CA VAL A 124 -1.53 8.52 17.25
C VAL A 124 -0.57 7.46 16.74
N GLY A 125 0.25 6.86 17.62
CA GLY A 125 1.22 5.84 17.22
C GLY A 125 0.55 4.64 16.53
N ALA A 126 -0.51 4.09 17.14
CA ALA A 126 -1.27 2.98 16.58
C ALA A 126 -1.91 3.36 15.22
N GLY A 127 -2.48 4.56 15.13
CA GLY A 127 -3.04 5.08 13.89
C GLY A 127 -2.01 5.28 12.78
N THR A 128 -0.82 5.80 13.10
CA THR A 128 0.27 5.94 12.12
C THR A 128 0.69 4.58 11.55
N VAL A 129 0.87 3.56 12.41
CA VAL A 129 1.21 2.20 11.98
C VAL A 129 0.10 1.60 11.10
N ALA A 130 -1.17 1.74 11.51
CA ALA A 130 -2.31 1.26 10.73
C ALA A 130 -2.38 1.92 9.35
N GLY A 131 -2.17 3.24 9.27
CA GLY A 131 -2.17 3.97 8.01
C GLY A 131 -1.02 3.57 7.08
N ILE A 132 0.19 3.35 7.61
CA ILE A 132 1.32 2.84 6.81
C ILE A 132 1.01 1.44 6.27
N TYR A 133 0.42 0.57 7.09
CA TYR A 133 0.05 -0.78 6.68
C TYR A 133 -1.01 -0.77 5.57
N ASP A 134 -2.04 0.08 5.67
CA ASP A 134 -3.08 0.24 4.65
C ASP A 134 -2.49 0.69 3.30
N ILE A 135 -1.54 1.64 3.30
CA ILE A 135 -0.86 2.07 2.07
C ILE A 135 -0.05 0.93 1.45
N LYS A 136 0.74 0.21 2.26
CA LYS A 136 1.53 -0.94 1.79
C LYS A 136 0.63 -2.03 1.22
N GLN A 137 -0.47 -2.35 1.91
CA GLN A 137 -1.42 -3.35 1.46
C GLN A 137 -2.06 -2.95 0.13
N ARG A 138 -2.49 -1.69 -0.02
CA ARG A 138 -3.04 -1.17 -1.28
C ARG A 138 -2.03 -1.23 -2.42
N ALA A 139 -0.77 -0.91 -2.16
CA ALA A 139 0.30 -1.00 -3.15
C ALA A 139 0.50 -2.45 -3.61
N ALA A 140 0.59 -3.39 -2.67
CA ALA A 140 0.72 -4.82 -2.95
C ALA A 140 -0.48 -5.36 -3.75
N THR A 141 -1.72 -5.01 -3.36
CA THR A 141 -2.92 -5.41 -4.10
C THR A 141 -2.94 -4.85 -5.53
N ARG A 142 -2.51 -3.59 -5.72
CA ARG A 142 -2.43 -2.99 -7.07
C ARG A 142 -1.42 -3.71 -7.95
N GLU A 143 -0.26 -4.07 -7.39
CA GLU A 143 0.77 -4.76 -8.15
C GLU A 143 0.34 -6.19 -8.51
N ALA A 144 -0.22 -6.93 -7.56
CA ALA A 144 -0.78 -8.26 -7.82
C ALA A 144 -1.87 -8.22 -8.90
N ARG A 145 -2.73 -7.19 -8.87
CA ARG A 145 -3.75 -7.00 -9.90
C ARG A 145 -3.14 -6.72 -11.28
N ARG A 146 -2.12 -5.86 -11.37
CA ARG A 146 -1.42 -5.59 -12.63
C ARG A 146 -0.76 -6.83 -13.20
N GLN A 147 -0.18 -7.68 -12.35
CA GLN A 147 0.38 -8.97 -12.78
C GLN A 147 -0.71 -9.91 -13.31
N SER A 148 -1.85 -10.00 -12.61
CA SER A 148 -3.01 -10.77 -13.07
C SER A 148 -3.51 -10.28 -14.43
N GLU A 149 -3.66 -8.96 -14.61
CA GLU A 149 -4.11 -8.35 -15.86
C GLU A 149 -3.13 -8.64 -17.02
N ARG A 150 -1.80 -8.58 -16.77
CA ARG A 150 -0.78 -8.95 -17.76
C ARG A 150 -0.83 -10.42 -18.14
N LEU A 151 -1.08 -11.33 -17.19
CA LEU A 151 -1.19 -12.76 -17.46
C LEU A 151 -2.44 -13.07 -18.28
N GLU A 152 -3.56 -12.42 -17.98
CA GLU A 152 -4.80 -12.54 -18.76
C GLU A 152 -4.62 -12.00 -20.18
N GLU A 153 -3.97 -10.85 -20.35
CA GLU A 153 -3.64 -10.29 -21.66
C GLU A 153 -2.73 -11.22 -22.46
N PHE A 154 -1.66 -11.73 -21.84
CA PHE A 154 -0.76 -12.70 -22.46
C PHE A 154 -1.50 -13.98 -22.90
N ALA A 155 -2.30 -14.57 -22.01
CA ALA A 155 -3.08 -15.76 -22.33
C ALA A 155 -4.09 -15.52 -23.46
N SER A 156 -4.69 -14.32 -23.51
CA SER A 156 -5.62 -13.92 -24.56
C SER A 156 -4.93 -13.83 -25.93
N VAL A 157 -3.79 -13.14 -26.00
CA VAL A 157 -3.01 -12.98 -27.23
C VAL A 157 -2.53 -14.33 -27.75
N VAL A 158 -1.92 -15.16 -26.91
CA VAL A 158 -1.43 -16.50 -27.31
C VAL A 158 -2.58 -17.38 -27.80
N SER A 159 -3.72 -17.38 -27.09
CA SER A 159 -4.89 -18.17 -27.50
C SER A 159 -5.45 -17.73 -28.83
N HIS A 160 -5.52 -16.42 -29.07
CA HIS A 160 -5.96 -15.86 -30.35
C HIS A 160 -5.02 -16.28 -31.49
N ASP A 161 -3.73 -16.14 -31.27
CA ASP A 161 -2.72 -16.38 -32.29
C ASP A 161 -2.58 -17.86 -32.63
N LEU A 162 -2.85 -18.78 -31.68
CA LEU A 162 -2.94 -20.21 -31.96
C LEU A 162 -4.26 -20.62 -32.61
N ARG A 163 -5.38 -19.95 -32.28
CA ARG A 163 -6.70 -20.27 -32.83
C ARG A 163 -6.80 -19.99 -34.33
N ASN A 164 -6.10 -18.97 -34.82
CA ASN A 164 -6.09 -18.62 -36.24
C ASN A 164 -5.50 -19.72 -37.14
N PRO A 165 -4.24 -20.16 -36.97
CA PRO A 165 -3.67 -21.25 -37.76
C PRO A 165 -4.42 -22.57 -37.54
N LEU A 166 -4.92 -22.86 -36.33
CA LEU A 166 -5.77 -24.03 -36.09
C LEU A 166 -7.05 -24.00 -36.94
N SER A 167 -7.68 -22.83 -37.06
CA SER A 167 -8.88 -22.64 -37.89
C SER A 167 -8.57 -22.83 -39.38
N VAL A 168 -7.39 -22.35 -39.84
CA VAL A 168 -6.91 -22.57 -41.21
C VAL A 168 -6.65 -24.05 -41.48
N ALA A 169 -5.89 -24.71 -40.61
CA ALA A 169 -5.59 -26.14 -40.71
C ALA A 169 -6.89 -26.97 -40.80
N ARG A 170 -7.87 -26.69 -39.94
CA ARG A 170 -9.16 -27.39 -39.95
C ARG A 170 -9.92 -27.18 -41.26
N GLY A 171 -10.01 -25.94 -41.75
CA GLY A 171 -10.69 -25.65 -43.02
C GLY A 171 -10.02 -26.29 -44.24
N ARG A 172 -8.68 -26.34 -44.26
CA ARG A 172 -7.91 -27.01 -45.33
C ARG A 172 -8.06 -28.53 -45.27
N LEU A 173 -8.07 -29.10 -44.08
CA LEU A 173 -8.31 -30.53 -43.89
C LEU A 173 -9.70 -30.95 -44.39
N ASP A 174 -10.73 -30.17 -44.07
CA ASP A 174 -12.09 -30.41 -44.59
C ASP A 174 -12.15 -30.36 -46.12
N ALA A 175 -11.46 -29.39 -46.74
CA ALA A 175 -11.36 -29.29 -48.20
C ALA A 175 -10.62 -30.48 -48.82
N ALA A 176 -9.57 -30.99 -48.17
CA ALA A 176 -8.85 -32.20 -48.61
C ALA A 176 -9.78 -33.42 -48.63
N PHE A 177 -10.60 -33.60 -47.58
CA PHE A 177 -11.58 -34.70 -47.52
C PHE A 177 -12.66 -34.62 -48.59
N GLN A 178 -13.12 -33.41 -48.94
CA GLN A 178 -14.17 -33.22 -49.94
C GLN A 178 -13.66 -33.37 -51.38
N THR A 179 -12.45 -32.91 -51.66
CA THR A 179 -11.92 -32.82 -53.03
C THR A 179 -10.95 -33.94 -53.38
N GLY A 180 -10.35 -34.60 -52.39
CA GLY A 180 -9.24 -35.53 -52.58
C GLY A 180 -7.93 -34.87 -53.03
N ASN A 181 -7.86 -33.53 -53.06
CA ASN A 181 -6.64 -32.82 -53.49
C ASN A 181 -5.62 -32.76 -52.34
N ALA A 182 -4.50 -33.44 -52.53
CA ALA A 182 -3.39 -33.47 -51.57
C ALA A 182 -2.70 -32.11 -51.36
N ASP A 183 -2.86 -31.13 -52.27
CA ASP A 183 -2.29 -29.80 -52.09
C ASP A 183 -2.85 -29.10 -50.84
N HIS A 184 -4.08 -29.41 -50.43
CA HIS A 184 -4.63 -28.90 -49.17
C HIS A 184 -3.85 -29.40 -47.94
N LEU A 185 -3.23 -30.59 -48.00
CA LEU A 185 -2.43 -31.12 -46.89
C LEU A 185 -1.13 -30.34 -46.67
N LYS A 186 -0.55 -29.74 -47.71
CA LYS A 186 0.63 -28.86 -47.58
C LYS A 186 0.29 -27.59 -46.77
N GLU A 187 -0.90 -27.05 -47.00
CA GLU A 187 -1.39 -25.87 -46.26
C GLU A 187 -1.70 -26.19 -44.79
N VAL A 188 -2.15 -27.42 -44.51
CA VAL A 188 -2.31 -27.91 -43.13
C VAL A 188 -0.95 -27.97 -42.42
N ASP A 189 0.04 -28.58 -43.07
CA ASP A 189 1.41 -28.71 -42.53
C ASP A 189 2.04 -27.34 -42.22
N ALA A 190 1.87 -26.36 -43.12
CA ALA A 190 2.32 -24.99 -42.90
C ALA A 190 1.63 -24.32 -41.70
N ALA A 191 0.32 -24.52 -41.54
CA ALA A 191 -0.42 -23.96 -40.41
C ALA A 191 0.00 -24.60 -39.06
N LEU A 192 0.28 -25.91 -39.04
CA LEU A 192 0.78 -26.61 -37.86
C LEU A 192 2.21 -26.15 -37.51
N THR A 193 3.08 -26.01 -38.50
CA THR A 193 4.44 -25.46 -38.31
C THR A 193 4.38 -24.06 -37.68
N ARG A 194 3.44 -23.22 -38.13
CA ARG A 194 3.26 -21.89 -37.53
C ARG A 194 2.77 -21.96 -36.08
N MET A 195 1.96 -22.96 -35.72
CA MET A 195 1.56 -23.16 -34.32
C MET A 195 2.76 -23.52 -33.44
N ASP A 196 3.65 -24.39 -33.93
CA ASP A 196 4.87 -24.76 -33.19
C ASP A 196 5.77 -23.54 -32.95
N GLU A 197 5.96 -22.70 -33.97
CA GLU A 197 6.72 -21.44 -33.84
C GLU A 197 6.12 -20.50 -32.77
N LEU A 198 4.80 -20.34 -32.76
CA LEU A 198 4.11 -19.49 -31.77
C LEU A 198 4.21 -20.05 -30.34
N ILE A 199 4.19 -21.37 -30.20
CA ILE A 199 4.39 -22.05 -28.91
C ILE A 199 5.82 -21.83 -28.42
N GLU A 200 6.82 -21.99 -29.28
CA GLU A 200 8.23 -21.74 -28.94
C GLU A 200 8.48 -20.28 -28.54
N GLU A 201 7.91 -19.32 -29.29
CA GLU A 201 7.97 -17.89 -28.96
C GLU A 201 7.35 -17.60 -27.59
N SER A 202 6.17 -18.16 -27.31
CA SER A 202 5.47 -18.01 -26.03
C SER A 202 6.27 -18.58 -24.85
N LEU A 203 6.89 -19.76 -25.03
CA LEU A 203 7.75 -20.39 -24.02
C LEU A 203 9.02 -19.58 -23.76
N SER A 204 9.59 -18.96 -24.80
CA SER A 204 10.76 -18.08 -24.68
C SER A 204 10.44 -16.84 -23.82
N VAL A 205 9.29 -16.20 -24.06
CA VAL A 205 8.81 -15.05 -23.28
C VAL A 205 8.57 -15.44 -21.82
N ALA A 206 7.90 -16.58 -21.57
CA ALA A 206 7.63 -17.05 -20.22
C ALA A 206 8.92 -17.31 -19.40
N ARG A 207 9.94 -17.91 -20.02
CA ARG A 207 11.25 -18.16 -19.37
C ARG A 207 12.05 -16.88 -19.13
N SER A 208 11.99 -15.94 -20.06
CA SER A 208 12.67 -14.64 -19.94
C SER A 208 12.07 -13.78 -18.82
N GLY A 209 10.75 -13.87 -18.61
CA GLY A 209 10.05 -13.18 -17.52
C GLY A 209 10.51 -13.63 -16.12
N THR A 210 10.70 -14.93 -15.92
CA THR A 210 11.12 -15.50 -14.62
C THR A 210 12.53 -15.05 -14.20
N GLN A 211 13.45 -14.90 -15.15
CA GLN A 211 14.84 -14.48 -14.88
C GLN A 211 14.96 -13.01 -14.47
N VAL A 212 14.05 -12.17 -14.95
CA VAL A 212 14.03 -10.73 -14.68
C VAL A 212 13.48 -10.46 -13.28
N GLU A 213 12.46 -11.20 -12.84
CA GLU A 213 11.81 -11.01 -11.52
C GLU A 213 12.72 -11.44 -10.34
N GLU A 214 13.48 -12.54 -10.47
CA GLU A 214 14.48 -12.96 -9.45
C GLU A 214 15.60 -11.91 -9.25
N THR A 215 15.95 -11.17 -10.31
CA THR A 215 17.00 -10.16 -10.26
C THR A 215 16.54 -8.90 -9.50
N TYR A 216 15.25 -8.53 -9.58
CA TYR A 216 14.70 -7.39 -8.85
C TYR A 216 14.49 -7.68 -7.36
N GLU A 217 14.18 -8.93 -7.00
CA GLU A 217 14.05 -9.34 -5.60
C GLU A 217 15.42 -9.33 -4.88
N ALA A 218 16.49 -9.76 -5.55
CA ALA A 218 17.86 -9.76 -5.01
C ALA A 218 18.42 -8.35 -4.73
N VAL A 219 18.02 -7.34 -5.51
CA VAL A 219 18.49 -5.95 -5.33
C VAL A 219 17.73 -5.22 -4.21
N SER A 220 16.49 -5.61 -3.92
CA SER A 220 15.66 -5.03 -2.85
C SER A 220 16.20 -5.31 -1.43
N TYR A 221 16.91 -6.41 -1.23
CA TYR A 221 17.48 -6.79 0.08
C TYR A 221 18.88 -6.22 0.37
N THR A 222 19.50 -5.48 -0.56
CA THR A 222 20.89 -4.99 -0.39
C THR A 222 20.95 -3.55 0.19
N HIS A 223 19.81 -2.94 0.51
CA HIS A 223 19.75 -1.64 1.19
C HIS A 223 18.83 -1.69 2.42
N LEU A 224 19.35 -2.25 3.52
CA LEU A 224 18.91 -1.97 4.90
C LEU A 224 20.05 -1.30 5.65
#